data_AF-A0A077QKV8-F1
#
_entry.id   AF-A0A077QKV8-F1
#
_cell.length_a   1.000
_cell.length_b   1.000
_cell.length_c   1.000
_cell.angle_alpha   90.00
_cell.angle_beta   90.00
_cell.angle_gamma   90.00
#
_symmetry.space_group_name_H-M   'P 1'
#
loop_
_entity.id
_entity.type
_entity.pdbx_description
1 polymer ?
#
loop_
_entity_poly.entity_id
_entity_poly.type
_entity_poly.pdbx_seq_one_letter_code
_entity_poly.pdbx_strand_id
1 'polypeptide(L)'
;MKKILQILLLLVIGFAVYMHYETEEIREHIVQLKSKPASQLTTQEKQELAEHEKIEKERQARRIANEKEEKKRKAEEERKAKEYYLAHKDEIDRKKFQTRVFGECDETAQASLKYPKYYEHERSSFSEGRGSNGKSFYYVTITFSGVNAFNVRSERTIQCYGDLNDYDAPIGYYFLN
;
A
#
# COMPACT_ATOMS: atom_id res chain seq x y z
N MET A 1 25.92 -20.56 -13.73
CA MET A 1 25.27 -20.04 -12.51
C MET A 1 23.74 -20.21 -12.49
N LYS A 2 22.98 -19.82 -13.53
CA LYS A 2 21.51 -20.00 -13.57
C LYS A 2 21.01 -21.45 -13.34
N LYS A 3 21.67 -22.46 -13.93
CA LYS A 3 21.28 -23.88 -13.80
C LYS A 3 21.44 -24.43 -12.37
N ILE A 4 22.48 -24.01 -11.65
CA ILE A 4 22.73 -24.42 -10.26
C ILE A 4 21.67 -23.81 -9.33
N LEU A 5 21.30 -22.54 -9.57
CA LEU A 5 20.24 -21.86 -8.83
C LEU A 5 18.87 -22.54 -9.04
N GLN A 6 18.56 -22.98 -10.27
CA GLN A 6 17.33 -23.72 -10.58
C GLN A 6 17.27 -25.09 -9.87
N ILE A 7 18.39 -25.80 -9.80
CA ILE A 7 18.46 -27.10 -9.09
C ILE A 7 18.27 -26.91 -7.58
N LEU A 8 18.91 -25.89 -6.99
CA LEU A 8 18.71 -25.55 -5.57
C LEU A 8 17.25 -25.19 -5.26
N LEU A 9 16.60 -24.43 -6.15
CA LEU A 9 15.19 -24.05 -5.99
C LEU A 9 14.28 -25.29 -6.04
N LEU A 10 14.54 -26.23 -6.95
CA LEU A 10 13.79 -27.50 -7.02
C LEU A 10 13.99 -28.37 -5.78
N LEU A 11 15.18 -28.40 -5.20
CA LEU A 11 15.44 -29.11 -3.94
C LEU A 11 14.68 -28.49 -2.75
N VAL A 12 14.63 -27.16 -2.67
CA VAL A 12 13.87 -26.45 -1.62
C VAL A 12 12.37 -26.71 -1.77
N ILE A 13 11.84 -26.66 -2.99
CA ILE A 13 10.43 -26.97 -3.27
C ILE A 13 10.13 -28.45 -2.95
N GLY A 14 10.98 -29.37 -3.39
CA GLY A 14 10.83 -30.79 -3.10
C GLY A 14 10.85 -31.09 -1.60
N PHE A 15 11.75 -30.44 -0.85
CA PHE A 15 11.81 -30.54 0.61
C PHE A 15 10.55 -29.97 1.28
N ALA A 16 10.06 -28.81 0.83
CA ALA A 16 8.85 -28.22 1.38
C ALA A 16 7.60 -29.10 1.15
N VAL A 17 7.50 -29.71 -0.04
CA VAL A 17 6.42 -30.67 -0.37
C VAL A 17 6.53 -31.93 0.47
N TYR A 18 7.72 -32.52 0.61
CA TYR A 18 7.96 -33.69 1.44
C TYR A 18 7.57 -33.43 2.91
N MET A 19 8.04 -32.31 3.47
CA MET A 19 7.68 -31.91 4.84
C MET A 19 6.17 -31.70 4.99
N HIS A 20 5.48 -31.19 3.97
CA HIS A 20 4.03 -31.01 4.01
C HIS A 20 3.29 -32.35 4.11
N TYR A 21 3.62 -33.33 3.27
CA TYR A 21 3.03 -34.67 3.30
C TYR A 21 3.29 -35.38 4.63
N GLU A 22 4.53 -35.36 5.12
CA GLU A 22 4.90 -35.98 6.41
C GLU A 22 4.12 -35.33 7.58
N THR A 23 3.89 -34.01 7.51
CA THR A 23 3.09 -33.31 8.53
C THR A 23 1.61 -33.70 8.49
N GLU A 24 1.04 -33.91 7.29
CA GLU A 24 -0.36 -34.38 7.15
C GLU A 24 -0.54 -35.81 7.65
N GLU A 25 0.38 -36.71 7.31
CA GLU A 25 0.36 -38.11 7.76
C GLU A 25 0.43 -38.21 9.29
N ILE A 26 1.35 -37.47 9.93
CA ILE A 26 1.44 -37.38 11.38
C ILE A 26 0.14 -36.83 11.98
N ARG A 27 -0.48 -35.84 11.34
CA ARG A 27 -1.73 -35.25 11.82
C ARG A 27 -2.88 -36.23 11.77
N GLU A 28 -3.01 -36.99 10.68
CA GLU A 28 -4.01 -38.05 10.54
C GLU A 28 -3.80 -39.16 11.57
N HIS A 29 -2.56 -39.61 11.77
CA HIS A 29 -2.21 -40.60 12.80
C HIS A 29 -2.62 -40.14 14.20
N ILE A 30 -2.33 -38.89 14.56
CA ILE A 30 -2.72 -38.32 15.86
C ILE A 30 -4.24 -38.21 16.00
N VAL A 31 -4.98 -37.86 14.93
CA VAL A 31 -6.44 -37.84 14.92
C VAL A 31 -7.01 -39.24 15.16
N GLN A 32 -6.44 -40.26 14.51
CA GLN A 32 -6.83 -41.65 14.73
C GLN A 32 -6.55 -42.09 16.17
N LEU A 33 -5.38 -41.78 16.73
CA LEU A 33 -5.05 -42.10 18.12
C LEU A 33 -6.01 -41.46 19.13
N LYS A 34 -6.42 -40.20 18.90
CA LYS A 34 -7.41 -39.52 19.76
C LYS A 34 -8.81 -40.13 19.70
N SER A 35 -9.16 -40.82 18.61
CA SER A 35 -10.46 -41.47 18.44
C SER A 35 -10.58 -42.83 19.13
N LYS A 36 -9.45 -43.46 19.50
CA LYS A 36 -9.42 -44.75 20.20
C LYS A 36 -9.71 -44.57 21.70
N PRO A 37 -10.45 -45.49 22.35
CA PRO A 37 -10.63 -45.46 23.80
C PRO A 37 -9.32 -45.73 24.55
N ALA A 38 -9.13 -45.06 25.68
CA ALA A 38 -7.85 -45.05 26.42
C ALA A 38 -7.37 -46.44 26.92
N SER A 39 -8.27 -47.41 27.01
CA SER A 39 -7.99 -48.80 27.36
C SER A 39 -7.37 -49.61 26.21
N GLN A 40 -7.52 -49.15 24.97
CA GLN A 40 -6.98 -49.80 23.76
C GLN A 40 -5.67 -49.18 23.26
N LEU A 41 -5.22 -48.09 23.89
CA LEU A 41 -3.96 -47.45 23.55
C LEU A 41 -2.78 -48.19 24.21
N THR A 42 -1.77 -48.48 23.41
CA THR A 42 -0.47 -48.98 23.88
C THR A 42 0.28 -47.91 24.68
N THR A 43 1.28 -48.32 25.45
CA THR A 43 2.13 -47.39 26.21
C THR A 43 2.83 -46.38 25.32
N GLN A 44 3.20 -46.78 24.10
CA GLN A 44 3.87 -45.94 23.10
C GLN A 44 2.89 -44.91 22.50
N GLU A 45 1.69 -45.31 22.10
CA GLU A 45 0.67 -44.39 21.59
C GLU A 45 0.25 -43.34 22.65
N LYS A 46 0.27 -43.71 23.94
CA LYS A 46 0.04 -42.76 25.04
C LYS A 46 1.15 -41.72 25.17
N GLN A 47 2.40 -42.13 24.95
CA GLN A 47 3.55 -41.21 24.95
C GLN A 47 3.51 -40.26 23.75
N GLU A 48 3.18 -40.77 22.56
CA GLU A 48 3.02 -39.97 21.34
C GLU A 48 1.94 -38.89 21.48
N LEU A 49 0.78 -39.24 22.06
CA LEU A 49 -0.28 -38.28 22.36
C LEU A 49 0.16 -37.20 23.35
N ALA A 50 0.88 -37.59 24.42
CA ALA A 50 1.37 -36.65 25.42
C ALA A 50 2.43 -35.70 24.86
N GLU A 51 3.33 -36.19 24.00
CA GLU A 51 4.34 -35.39 23.32
C GLU A 51 3.71 -34.41 22.32
N HIS A 52 2.74 -34.87 21.52
CA HIS A 52 2.00 -34.02 20.61
C HIS A 52 1.21 -32.93 21.36
N GLU A 53 0.58 -33.24 22.49
CA GLU A 53 -0.08 -32.22 23.33
C GLU A 53 0.90 -31.19 23.89
N LYS A 54 2.11 -31.62 24.28
CA LYS A 54 3.15 -30.70 24.74
C LYS A 54 3.59 -29.76 23.62
N ILE A 55 3.82 -30.30 22.41
CA ILE A 55 4.18 -29.51 21.22
C ILE A 55 3.08 -28.51 20.86
N GLU A 56 1.81 -28.92 20.89
CA GLU A 56 0.68 -28.02 20.59
C GLU A 56 0.55 -26.91 21.64
N LYS A 57 0.73 -27.21 22.93
CA LYS A 57 0.76 -26.18 23.99
C LYS A 57 1.91 -25.19 23.80
N GLU A 58 3.10 -25.67 23.44
CA GLU A 58 4.24 -24.79 23.14
C GLU A 58 3.99 -23.94 21.89
N ARG A 59 3.42 -24.50 20.82
CA ARG A 59 3.03 -23.77 19.60
C ARG A 59 2.00 -22.69 19.91
N GLN A 60 0.99 -23.01 20.71
CA GLN A 60 -0.05 -22.06 21.12
C GLN A 60 0.55 -20.93 21.97
N ALA A 61 1.43 -21.25 22.93
CA ALA A 61 2.13 -20.25 23.74
C ALA A 61 3.00 -19.31 22.87
N ARG A 62 3.72 -19.86 21.87
CA ARG A 62 4.51 -19.06 20.92
C ARG A 62 3.63 -18.16 20.05
N ARG A 63 2.49 -18.66 19.55
CA ARG A 63 1.52 -17.84 18.79
C ARG A 63 1.00 -16.67 19.61
N ILE A 64 0.57 -16.91 20.85
CA ILE A 64 0.08 -15.85 21.76
C ILE A 64 1.19 -14.83 22.05
N ALA A 65 2.43 -15.28 22.27
CA ALA A 65 3.56 -14.39 22.49
C ALA A 65 3.84 -13.51 21.26
N ASN A 66 3.88 -14.12 20.07
CA ASN A 66 4.10 -13.41 18.81
C ASN A 66 2.98 -12.41 18.50
N GLU A 67 1.71 -12.78 18.69
CA GLU A 67 0.58 -11.87 18.51
C GLU A 67 0.65 -10.68 19.47
N LYS A 68 1.08 -10.91 20.73
CA LYS A 68 1.25 -9.85 21.72
C LYS A 68 2.40 -8.91 21.33
N GLU A 69 3.50 -9.44 20.82
CA GLU A 69 4.63 -8.65 20.32
C GLU A 69 4.25 -7.86 19.07
N GLU A 70 3.55 -8.47 18.12
CA GLU A 70 3.08 -7.81 16.91
C GLU A 70 2.11 -6.68 17.22
N LYS A 71 1.17 -6.89 18.16
CA LYS A 71 0.27 -5.83 18.64
C LYS A 71 1.04 -4.67 19.27
N LYS A 72 2.07 -4.96 20.08
CA LYS A 72 2.92 -3.91 20.67
C LYS A 72 3.69 -3.14 19.58
N ARG A 73 4.25 -3.84 18.60
CA ARG A 73 4.97 -3.21 17.48
C ARG A 73 4.06 -2.31 16.66
N LYS A 74 2.87 -2.80 16.28
CA LYS A 74 1.85 -2.01 15.56
C LYS A 74 1.42 -0.78 16.36
N ALA A 75 1.15 -0.93 17.66
CA ALA A 75 0.79 0.21 18.50
C ALA A 75 1.93 1.24 18.61
N GLU A 76 3.19 0.79 18.67
CA GLU A 76 4.34 1.70 18.69
C GLU A 76 4.55 2.40 17.34
N GLU A 77 4.38 1.69 16.23
CA GLU A 77 4.41 2.24 14.86
C GLU A 77 3.31 3.29 14.67
N GLU A 78 2.08 2.99 15.07
CA GLU A 78 0.96 3.94 15.03
C GLU A 78 1.23 5.18 15.89
N ARG A 79 1.78 5.01 17.09
CA ARG A 79 2.15 6.13 17.95
C ARG A 79 3.23 7.00 17.30
N LYS A 80 4.30 6.39 16.77
CA LYS A 80 5.37 7.11 16.07
C LYS A 80 4.85 7.83 14.82
N ALA A 81 3.97 7.20 14.05
CA ALA A 81 3.35 7.81 12.89
C ALA A 81 2.48 9.01 13.29
N LYS A 82 1.73 8.91 14.39
CA LYS A 82 0.93 10.02 14.92
C LYS A 82 1.80 11.16 15.45
N GLU A 83 2.86 10.86 16.17
CA GLU A 83 3.83 11.86 16.64
C GLU A 83 4.50 12.59 15.46
N TYR A 84 4.92 11.84 14.44
CA TYR A 84 5.47 12.40 13.20
C TYR A 84 4.45 13.29 12.49
N TYR A 85 3.20 12.81 12.35
CA TYR A 85 2.13 13.61 11.75
C TYR A 85 1.89 14.91 12.50
N LEU A 86 1.82 14.87 13.83
CA LEU A 86 1.61 16.08 14.65
C LEU A 86 2.78 17.05 14.55
N ALA A 87 4.02 16.54 14.47
CA ALA A 87 5.22 17.37 14.33
C ALA A 87 5.34 18.01 12.93
N HIS A 88 4.84 17.36 11.89
CA HIS A 88 4.94 17.79 10.49
C HIS A 88 3.60 18.16 9.87
N LYS A 89 2.57 18.42 10.69
CA LYS A 89 1.19 18.59 10.23
C LYS A 89 1.08 19.64 9.12
N ASP A 90 1.66 20.81 9.34
CA ASP A 90 1.56 21.93 8.39
C ASP A 90 2.23 21.62 7.05
N GLU A 91 3.37 20.92 7.07
CA GLU A 91 4.08 20.48 5.86
C GLU A 91 3.27 19.41 5.11
N ILE A 92 2.73 18.43 5.84
CA ILE A 92 1.91 17.35 5.28
C ILE A 92 0.64 17.91 4.65
N ASP A 93 -0.07 18.80 5.36
CA ASP A 93 -1.31 19.40 4.90
C ASP A 93 -1.04 20.32 3.68
N ARG A 94 0.05 21.10 3.70
CA ARG A 94 0.49 21.88 2.52
C ARG A 94 0.79 20.99 1.32
N LYS A 95 1.50 19.86 1.51
CA LYS A 95 1.81 18.93 0.41
C LYS A 95 0.56 18.24 -0.14
N LYS A 96 -0.37 17.84 0.72
CA LYS A 96 -1.69 17.32 0.31
C LYS A 96 -2.45 18.36 -0.50
N PHE A 97 -2.46 19.60 -0.06
CA PHE A 97 -3.08 20.71 -0.77
C PHE A 97 -2.46 20.93 -2.16
N GLN A 98 -1.13 21.03 -2.25
CA GLN A 98 -0.42 21.16 -3.54
C GLN A 98 -0.74 20.01 -4.50
N THR A 99 -0.86 18.78 -3.97
CA THR A 99 -1.22 17.59 -4.76
C THR A 99 -2.66 17.70 -5.27
N ARG A 100 -3.59 18.20 -4.45
CA ARG A 100 -4.97 18.46 -4.86
C ARG A 100 -5.05 19.52 -5.95
N VAL A 101 -4.33 20.64 -5.80
CA VAL A 101 -4.28 21.71 -6.82
C VAL A 101 -3.79 21.16 -8.16
N PHE A 102 -2.74 20.34 -8.16
CA PHE A 102 -2.25 19.70 -9.39
C PHE A 102 -3.29 18.75 -10.00
N GLY A 103 -3.89 17.87 -9.18
CA GLY A 103 -4.90 16.92 -9.63
C GLY A 103 -6.10 17.60 -10.28
N GLU A 104 -6.68 18.60 -9.62
CA GLU A 104 -7.81 19.36 -10.17
C GLU A 104 -7.41 20.13 -11.44
N CYS A 105 -6.17 20.59 -11.53
CA CYS A 105 -5.68 21.28 -12.73
C CYS A 105 -5.56 20.34 -13.93
N ASP A 106 -4.99 19.15 -13.73
CA ASP A 106 -4.82 18.13 -14.77
C ASP A 106 -6.19 17.60 -15.23
N GLU A 107 -7.12 17.35 -14.29
CA GLU A 107 -8.51 16.97 -14.60
C GLU A 107 -9.23 18.07 -15.40
N THR A 108 -9.07 19.33 -15.02
CA THR A 108 -9.66 20.47 -15.75
C THR A 108 -9.06 20.59 -17.16
N ALA A 109 -7.74 20.42 -17.30
CA ALA A 109 -7.05 20.42 -18.59
C ALA A 109 -7.63 19.35 -19.51
N GLN A 110 -7.73 18.10 -19.01
CA GLN A 110 -8.27 16.97 -19.75
C GLN A 110 -9.74 17.19 -20.14
N ALA A 111 -10.58 17.67 -19.21
CA ALA A 111 -12.00 17.92 -19.44
C ALA A 111 -12.25 19.09 -20.42
N SER A 112 -11.30 20.01 -20.58
CA SER A 112 -11.41 21.13 -21.52
C SER A 112 -11.31 20.73 -23.00
N LEU A 113 -10.81 19.53 -23.27
CA LEU A 113 -10.68 19.00 -24.63
C LEU A 113 -12.00 18.41 -25.12
N LYS A 114 -12.32 18.66 -26.39
CA LYS A 114 -13.47 18.01 -27.05
C LYS A 114 -13.32 16.48 -27.12
N TYR A 115 -12.09 15.99 -27.17
CA TYR A 115 -11.76 14.57 -27.18
C TYR A 115 -10.74 14.22 -26.08
N PRO A 116 -11.17 14.08 -24.82
CA PRO A 116 -10.27 13.89 -23.67
C PRO A 116 -9.37 12.66 -23.74
N LYS A 117 -9.73 11.66 -24.55
CA LYS A 117 -8.92 10.44 -24.77
C LYS A 117 -7.59 10.68 -25.49
N TYR A 118 -7.42 11.85 -26.11
CA TYR A 118 -6.18 12.25 -26.78
C TYR A 118 -5.39 13.29 -25.98
N TYR A 119 -5.73 13.47 -24.71
CA TYR A 119 -4.99 14.31 -23.79
C TYR A 119 -3.54 13.83 -23.66
N GLU A 120 -2.60 14.75 -23.85
CA GLU A 120 -1.19 14.54 -23.55
C GLU A 120 -0.70 15.67 -22.66
N HIS A 121 -0.13 15.30 -21.51
CA HIS A 121 0.54 16.23 -20.61
C HIS A 121 1.95 16.49 -21.15
N GLU A 122 2.24 17.74 -21.53
CA GLU A 122 3.53 18.11 -22.14
C GLU A 122 4.52 18.60 -21.07
N ARG A 123 4.08 19.53 -20.23
CA ARG A 123 4.92 20.16 -19.20
C ARG A 123 4.08 20.72 -18.07
N SER A 124 4.62 20.67 -16.86
CA SER A 124 4.11 21.40 -15.71
C SER A 124 5.16 22.34 -15.10
N SER A 125 4.74 23.47 -14.58
CA SER A 125 5.54 24.31 -13.69
C SER A 125 4.76 24.66 -12.43
N PHE A 126 5.50 24.88 -11.35
CA PHE A 126 4.97 25.12 -10.02
C PHE A 126 5.60 26.40 -9.47
N SER A 127 4.78 27.26 -8.88
CA SER A 127 5.27 28.46 -8.24
C SER A 127 4.40 28.85 -7.06
N GLU A 128 4.96 29.65 -6.17
CA GLU A 128 4.24 30.31 -5.11
C GLU A 128 4.38 31.81 -5.27
N GLY A 129 3.29 32.53 -5.05
CA GLY A 129 3.27 33.97 -5.24
C GLY A 129 2.28 34.65 -4.32
N ARG A 130 2.45 35.96 -4.12
CA ARG A 130 1.48 36.78 -3.41
C ARG A 130 0.52 37.43 -4.41
N GLY A 131 -0.77 37.28 -4.17
CA GLY A 131 -1.80 38.03 -4.89
C GLY A 131 -1.78 39.50 -4.51
N SER A 132 -2.47 40.33 -5.30
CA SER A 132 -2.62 41.78 -5.03
C SER A 132 -3.33 42.09 -3.71
N ASN A 133 -4.11 41.14 -3.19
CA ASN A 133 -4.76 41.18 -1.88
C ASN A 133 -3.86 40.73 -0.71
N GLY A 134 -2.57 40.48 -0.96
CA GLY A 134 -1.60 40.05 0.06
C GLY A 134 -1.67 38.56 0.43
N LYS A 135 -2.64 37.80 -0.11
CA LYS A 135 -2.75 36.36 0.12
C LYS A 135 -1.66 35.59 -0.61
N SER A 136 -1.20 34.49 -0.01
CA SER A 136 -0.23 33.57 -0.60
C SER A 136 -0.97 32.52 -1.40
N PHE A 137 -0.57 32.30 -2.64
CA PHE A 137 -1.17 31.32 -3.53
C PHE A 137 -0.11 30.33 -4.02
N TYR A 138 -0.54 29.08 -4.17
CA TYR A 138 0.18 28.06 -4.91
C TYR A 138 -0.38 28.00 -6.32
N TYR A 139 0.51 28.06 -7.31
CA TYR A 139 0.16 28.04 -8.73
C TYR A 139 0.71 26.78 -9.39
N VAL A 140 -0.13 26.16 -10.21
CA VAL A 140 0.22 25.05 -11.10
C VAL A 140 -0.07 25.52 -12.52
N THR A 141 0.93 25.48 -13.39
CA THR A 141 0.73 25.74 -14.82
C THR A 141 0.97 24.45 -15.57
N ILE A 142 -0.02 23.99 -16.34
CA ILE A 142 0.06 22.79 -17.16
C ILE A 142 -0.06 23.20 -18.63
N THR A 143 0.95 22.84 -19.41
CA THR A 143 0.91 22.83 -20.87
C THR A 143 0.53 21.42 -21.30
N PHE A 144 -0.52 21.32 -22.10
CA PHE A 144 -1.08 20.06 -22.55
C PHE A 144 -1.53 20.16 -24.00
N SER A 145 -1.65 19.01 -24.66
CA SER A 145 -2.10 18.93 -26.04
C SER A 145 -3.28 17.98 -26.20
N GLY A 146 -4.04 18.21 -27.27
CA GLY A 146 -5.15 17.34 -27.66
C GLY A 146 -5.44 17.49 -29.14
N VAL A 147 -6.21 16.56 -29.70
CA VAL A 147 -6.59 16.59 -31.12
C VAL A 147 -7.93 17.28 -31.33
N ASN A 148 -8.07 17.93 -32.49
CA ASN A 148 -9.35 18.46 -32.95
C ASN A 148 -10.11 17.44 -33.82
N ALA A 149 -11.24 17.85 -34.42
CA ALA A 149 -12.07 16.99 -35.26
C ALA A 149 -11.38 16.52 -36.57
N PHE A 150 -10.27 17.16 -36.95
CA PHE A 150 -9.46 16.83 -38.13
C PHE A 150 -8.18 16.07 -37.75
N ASN A 151 -8.10 15.56 -36.51
CA ASN A 151 -6.93 14.87 -35.98
C ASN A 151 -5.65 15.73 -35.94
N VAL A 152 -5.78 17.06 -35.91
CA VAL A 152 -4.67 17.99 -35.74
C VAL A 152 -4.47 18.25 -34.25
N ARG A 153 -3.24 18.07 -33.77
CA ARG A 153 -2.84 18.33 -32.38
C ARG A 153 -2.62 19.82 -32.15
N SER A 154 -3.22 20.36 -31.09
CA SER A 154 -3.02 21.73 -30.62
C SER A 154 -2.59 21.71 -29.18
N GLU A 155 -1.61 22.56 -28.86
CA GLU A 155 -1.18 22.83 -27.49
C GLU A 155 -2.06 23.91 -26.86
N ARG A 156 -2.27 23.82 -25.55
CA ARG A 156 -2.93 24.79 -24.70
C ARG A 156 -2.22 24.84 -23.36
N THR A 157 -2.34 25.97 -22.67
CA THR A 157 -1.82 26.10 -21.32
C THR A 157 -2.93 26.52 -20.38
N ILE A 158 -3.04 25.86 -19.23
CA ILE A 158 -3.93 26.21 -18.13
C ILE A 158 -3.07 26.58 -16.92
N GLN A 159 -3.50 27.59 -16.17
CA GLN A 159 -2.96 27.90 -14.86
C GLN A 159 -4.06 27.75 -13.81
N CYS A 160 -3.78 26.98 -12.77
CA CYS A 160 -4.64 26.79 -11.61
C CYS A 160 -3.96 27.35 -10.37
N TYR A 161 -4.75 27.80 -9.41
CA TYR A 161 -4.26 28.40 -8.19
C TYR A 161 -5.14 28.09 -6.98
N GLY A 162 -4.52 27.99 -5.81
CA GLY A 162 -5.20 27.80 -4.53
C GLY A 162 -4.57 28.65 -3.42
N ASP A 163 -5.39 29.09 -2.45
CA ASP A 163 -4.96 29.90 -1.31
C ASP A 163 -4.18 29.03 -0.30
N LEU A 164 -2.93 29.38 -0.02
CA LEU A 164 -2.09 28.68 0.95
C LEU A 164 -2.50 28.95 2.42
N ASN A 165 -3.40 29.90 2.66
CA ASN A 165 -3.95 30.18 3.99
C ASN A 165 -5.32 29.54 4.22
N ASP A 166 -5.94 28.97 3.17
CA ASP A 166 -7.24 28.33 3.24
C ASP A 166 -7.27 27.10 2.32
N TYR A 167 -6.91 25.95 2.89
CA TYR A 167 -6.84 24.69 2.15
C TYR A 167 -8.21 24.14 1.78
N ASP A 168 -9.32 24.69 2.25
CA ASP A 168 -10.67 24.21 1.87
C ASP A 168 -11.32 25.12 0.82
N ALA A 169 -10.69 26.24 0.49
CA ALA A 169 -11.13 27.11 -0.58
C ALA A 169 -11.13 26.40 -1.95
N PRO A 170 -12.08 26.72 -2.85
CA PRO A 170 -12.09 26.23 -4.21
C PRO A 170 -10.81 26.60 -4.97
N ILE A 171 -10.33 25.68 -5.81
CA ILE A 171 -9.20 25.92 -6.71
C ILE A 171 -9.72 26.70 -7.92
N GLY A 172 -9.09 27.84 -8.20
CA GLY A 172 -9.38 28.66 -9.37
C GLY A 172 -8.52 28.23 -10.55
N TYR A 173 -8.98 28.50 -11.77
CA TYR A 173 -8.21 28.25 -12.98
C TYR A 173 -8.53 29.26 -14.08
N TYR A 174 -7.60 29.40 -15.03
CA TYR A 174 -7.81 30.12 -16.28
C TYR A 174 -6.88 29.58 -17.37
N PHE A 175 -7.31 29.69 -18.62
CA PHE A 175 -6.48 29.33 -19.78
C PHE A 175 -5.57 30.51 -20.16
N LEU A 176 -4.31 30.18 -20.44
CA LEU A 176 -3.34 31.10 -21.01
C LEU A 176 -3.44 30.99 -22.53
N ASN A 177 -3.60 32.14 -23.19
CA ASN A 177 -3.58 32.27 -24.65
C ASN A 177 -2.15 32.31 -25.18
#